data_AF-A0A0V0ICJ6-F1
#
_entry.id   AF-A0A0V0ICJ6-F1
#
_cell.length_a   1.000
_cell.length_b   1.000
_cell.length_c   1.000
_cell.angle_alpha   90.00
_cell.angle_beta   90.00
_cell.angle_gamma   90.00
#
_symmetry.space_group_name_H-M   'P 1'
#
loop_
_entity.id
_entity.type
_entity.pdbx_description
1 polymer ?
#
loop_
_entity_poly.entity_id
_entity_poly.type
_entity_poly.pdbx_seq_one_letter_code
_entity_poly.pdbx_strand_id
1 'polypeptide(L)'
;KIKWTKPGSIIEVLQCWNRDGNAGKNEKRWRIVPACIWWTIWKERNQRCFEGKQNNIQKIKTNCLGLYYFWCKQVVIGDTENVFNIIDWL
;
A
#
# COMPACT_ATOMS: atom_id res chain seq x y z
N LYS A 1 -11.27 -18.76 0.91
CA LYS A 1 -11.83 -18.01 2.06
C LYS A 1 -10.65 -17.49 2.87
N ILE A 2 -10.33 -16.19 2.82
CA ILE A 2 -9.14 -15.63 3.48
C ILE A 2 -9.41 -15.58 4.98
N LYS A 3 -8.68 -16.38 5.78
CA LYS A 3 -8.64 -16.22 7.23
C LYS A 3 -7.59 -15.16 7.54
N TRP A 4 -8.00 -13.89 7.53
CA TRP A 4 -7.20 -12.80 8.08
C TRP A 4 -7.09 -12.99 9.61
N THR A 5 -6.14 -13.82 10.02
CA THR A 5 -5.69 -13.88 11.42
C THR A 5 -4.58 -12.85 11.60
N LYS A 6 -4.47 -12.24 12.78
CA LYS A 6 -3.40 -11.29 13.08
C LYS A 6 -2.05 -12.04 13.03
N PRO A 7 -1.17 -11.77 12.07
CA PRO A 7 0.15 -12.40 12.04
C PRO A 7 0.99 -11.93 13.23
N GLY A 8 1.82 -12.83 13.76
CA GLY A 8 2.70 -12.57 14.90
C GLY A 8 3.91 -11.71 14.55
N SER A 9 4.25 -11.60 13.27
CA SER A 9 5.39 -10.82 12.78
C SER A 9 5.12 -10.16 11.44
N ILE A 10 5.91 -9.12 11.12
CA ILE A 10 5.90 -8.46 9.79
C ILE A 10 6.28 -9.46 8.69
N ILE A 11 7.16 -10.41 9.00
CA ILE A 11 7.59 -11.45 8.06
C ILE A 11 6.41 -12.34 7.67
N GLU A 12 5.59 -12.77 8.64
CA GLU A 12 4.38 -13.54 8.38
C GLU A 12 3.36 -12.75 7.56
N VAL A 13 3.19 -11.44 7.83
CA VAL A 13 2.35 -10.56 6.98
C VAL A 13 2.83 -10.61 5.53
N LEU A 14 4.13 -10.41 5.29
CA LEU A 14 4.71 -10.40 3.95
C LEU A 14 4.61 -11.74 3.26
N GLN A 15 4.81 -12.84 3.99
CA GLN A 15 4.67 -14.19 3.45
C GLN A 15 3.24 -14.47 3.00
N CYS A 16 2.23 -14.11 3.79
CA CYS A 16 0.83 -14.23 3.38
C CYS A 16 0.52 -13.31 2.20
N TRP A 17 0.97 -12.05 2.25
CA TRP A 17 0.76 -11.08 1.18
C TRP A 17 1.34 -11.54 -0.17
N ASN A 18 2.57 -12.05 -0.16
CA ASN A 18 3.24 -12.56 -1.34
C ASN A 18 2.68 -13.91 -1.79
N ARG A 19 2.17 -14.75 -0.89
CA ARG A 19 1.54 -16.01 -1.28
C ARG A 19 0.24 -15.77 -2.03
N ASP A 20 -0.60 -14.88 -1.52
CA ASP A 20 -2.00 -14.79 -1.94
C ASP A 20 -2.21 -13.83 -3.13
N GLY A 21 -1.32 -12.86 -3.36
CA GLY A 21 -1.48 -11.90 -4.47
C GLY A 21 -0.41 -11.92 -5.55
N ASN A 22 0.48 -12.91 -5.55
CA ASN A 22 1.54 -13.04 -6.55
C ASN A 22 1.16 -13.88 -7.79
N ALA A 23 -0.12 -13.85 -8.19
CA ALA A 23 -0.67 -14.78 -9.17
C ALA A 23 -0.70 -14.27 -10.64
N GLY A 24 0.03 -13.21 -11.01
CA GLY A 24 -0.08 -12.70 -12.39
C GLY A 24 0.89 -11.59 -12.83
N LYS A 25 0.59 -11.00 -14.00
CA LYS A 25 1.43 -10.03 -14.75
C LYS A 25 1.82 -8.76 -13.96
N ASN A 26 1.20 -8.50 -12.82
CA ASN A 26 1.35 -7.27 -12.03
C ASN A 26 2.08 -7.48 -10.68
N GLU A 27 2.87 -8.55 -10.53
CA GLU A 27 3.67 -8.87 -9.33
C GLU A 27 4.43 -7.64 -8.78
N LYS A 28 5.05 -6.85 -9.66
CA LYS A 28 5.80 -5.65 -9.25
C LYS A 28 4.93 -4.62 -8.54
N ARG A 29 3.70 -4.39 -9.02
CA ARG A 29 2.73 -3.47 -8.41
C ARG A 29 2.25 -4.02 -7.07
N TRP A 30 1.97 -5.31 -7.01
CA TRP A 30 1.50 -5.98 -5.78
C TRP A 30 2.49 -5.86 -4.61
N ARG A 31 3.79 -5.94 -4.91
CA ARG A 31 4.86 -5.82 -3.89
C ARG A 31 4.99 -4.41 -3.29
N ILE A 32 4.42 -3.38 -3.94
CA ILE A 32 4.50 -1.98 -3.48
C ILE A 32 3.46 -1.70 -2.37
N VAL A 33 2.34 -2.42 -2.37
CA VAL A 33 1.20 -2.14 -1.49
C VAL A 33 1.56 -2.18 0.01
N PRO A 34 2.25 -3.21 0.55
CA PRO A 34 2.58 -3.26 1.97
C PRO A 34 3.47 -2.08 2.40
N ALA A 35 4.44 -1.71 1.56
CA ALA A 35 5.34 -0.59 1.83
C ALA A 35 4.58 0.73 1.91
N CYS A 36 3.61 0.95 1.01
CA CYS A 36 2.79 2.17 1.03
C CYS A 36 1.94 2.25 2.30
N ILE A 37 1.28 1.15 2.68
CA ILE A 37 0.46 1.09 3.90
C ILE A 37 1.31 1.39 5.13
N TRP A 38 2.44 0.72 5.30
CA TRP A 38 3.30 0.94 6.46
C TRP A 38 3.87 2.34 6.52
N TRP A 39 4.35 2.87 5.40
CA TRP A 39 4.90 4.22 5.36
C TRP A 39 3.84 5.27 5.71
N THR A 40 2.63 5.15 5.16
CA THR A 40 1.54 6.08 5.48
C THR A 40 1.14 6.00 6.96
N ILE A 41 1.03 4.80 7.53
CA ILE A 41 0.71 4.63 8.96
C ILE A 41 1.83 5.19 9.84
N TRP A 42 3.09 4.87 9.54
CA TRP A 42 4.24 5.38 10.27
C TRP A 42 4.28 6.91 10.27
N LYS A 43 4.10 7.51 9.09
CA LYS A 43 4.07 8.97 8.94
C LYS A 43 2.93 9.61 9.74
N GLU A 44 1.71 9.06 9.65
CA GLU A 44 0.56 9.57 10.41
C GLU A 44 0.82 9.48 11.93
N ARG A 45 1.37 8.36 12.41
CA ARG A 45 1.70 8.18 13.84
C ARG A 45 2.72 9.21 14.31
N ASN A 46 3.78 9.44 13.52
CA ASN A 46 4.79 10.43 13.87
C ASN A 46 4.22 11.85 13.84
N GLN A 47 3.39 12.19 12.87
CA GLN A 47 2.75 13.50 12.81
C GLN A 47 1.85 13.77 14.02
N ARG A 48 1.14 12.75 14.52
CA ARG A 48 0.35 12.85 15.75
C ARG A 48 1.23 13.05 16.98
N CYS A 49 2.29 12.26 17.11
CA CYS A 49 3.16 12.28 18.29
C CYS A 49 4.07 13.53 18.36
N PHE A 50 4.60 13.98 17.22
CA PHE A 50 5.65 15.00 17.19
C PHE A 50 5.17 16.35 16.65
N GLU A 51 4.08 16.39 15.88
CA GLU A 51 3.57 17.62 15.27
C GLU A 51 2.17 18.00 15.73
N GLY A 52 1.52 17.19 16.58
CA GLY A 52 0.14 17.40 17.01
C GLY A 52 -0.89 17.38 15.86
N LYS A 53 -0.51 16.89 14.68
CA LYS A 53 -1.39 16.82 13.49
C LYS A 53 -2.13 15.51 13.44
N GLN A 54 -3.43 15.56 13.20
CA GLN A 54 -4.27 14.38 13.06
C GLN A 54 -5.11 14.46 11.79
N ASN A 55 -4.86 13.55 10.85
CA ASN A 55 -5.67 13.43 9.65
C ASN A 55 -6.90 12.54 9.92
N ASN A 56 -8.00 12.84 9.23
CA ASN A 56 -9.14 11.93 9.17
C ASN A 56 -8.80 10.68 8.33
N ILE A 57 -9.61 9.63 8.47
CA ILE A 57 -9.36 8.35 7.81
C ILE A 57 -9.38 8.47 6.28
N GLN A 58 -10.22 9.35 5.73
CA GLN A 58 -10.30 9.60 4.29
C GLN A 58 -8.96 10.16 3.76
N LYS A 59 -8.41 11.15 4.45
CA LYS A 59 -7.12 11.76 4.09
C LYS A 59 -5.97 10.76 4.20
N ILE A 60 -5.98 9.89 5.23
CA ILE A 60 -4.99 8.81 5.37
C ILE A 60 -5.07 7.85 4.18
N LYS A 61 -6.29 7.44 3.79
CA LYS A 61 -6.52 6.58 2.60
C LYS A 61 -6.02 7.26 1.32
N THR A 62 -6.36 8.53 1.10
CA THR A 62 -5.90 9.31 -0.06
C THR A 62 -4.37 9.41 -0.09
N ASN A 63 -3.72 9.65 1.05
CA ASN A 63 -2.27 9.72 1.12
C ASN A 63 -1.62 8.36 0.78
N CYS A 64 -2.20 7.24 1.23
CA CYS A 64 -1.72 5.90 0.91
C CYS A 64 -1.86 5.59 -0.59
N LEU A 65 -3.01 5.92 -1.19
CA LEU A 65 -3.25 5.72 -2.63
C LEU A 65 -2.33 6.59 -3.48
N GLY A 66 -2.14 7.86 -3.11
CA GLY A 66 -1.21 8.76 -3.80
C GLY A 66 0.24 8.26 -3.76
N LEU A 67 0.66 7.70 -2.62
CA LEU A 67 1.98 7.09 -2.48
C LEU A 67 2.13 5.82 -3.33
N TYR A 68 1.12 4.96 -3.33
CA TYR A 68 1.08 3.77 -4.18
C TYR A 68 1.18 4.13 -5.66
N TYR A 69 0.37 5.09 -6.11
CA TYR A 69 0.42 5.58 -7.49
C TYR A 69 1.81 6.09 -7.88
N PHE A 70 2.41 6.92 -7.01
CA PHE A 70 3.75 7.44 -7.23
C PHE A 70 4.76 6.31 -7.45
N TRP A 71 4.76 5.30 -6.58
CA TRP A 71 5.69 4.18 -6.69
C TRP A 71 5.38 3.25 -7.87
N CYS A 72 4.11 3.02 -8.19
CA CYS A 72 3.73 2.30 -9.39
C CYS A 72 4.27 2.99 -10.64
N LYS A 73 4.16 4.32 -10.75
CA LYS A 73 4.71 5.08 -11.88
C LYS A 73 6.24 5.02 -11.95
N GLN A 74 6.92 5.06 -10.81
CA GLN A 74 8.39 5.05 -10.74
C GLN A 74 9.00 3.65 -10.96
N VAL A 75 8.32 2.60 -10.52
CA VAL A 75 8.80 1.21 -10.63
C VAL A 75 8.34 0.54 -11.94
N VAL A 76 7.23 1.01 -12.52
CA VAL A 76 6.64 0.54 -13.78
C VAL A 76 6.77 1.64 -14.84
N ILE A 77 7.99 2.12 -15.09
CA ILE A 77 8.23 3.07 -16.18
C ILE A 77 8.12 2.30 -17.50
N GLY A 78 6.99 2.49 -18.18
CA GLY A 78 6.68 1.92 -19.49
C GLY A 78 5.24 2.13 -19.93
N ASP A 79 4.29 2.22 -19.01
CA ASP A 79 2.88 2.36 -19.37
C ASP A 79 2.27 3.64 -18.82
N THR A 80 1.83 4.50 -19.73
CA THR A 80 0.99 5.67 -19.47
C THR A 80 -0.43 5.23 -19.08
N GLU A 81 -0.58 4.47 -18.01
CA GLU A 81 -1.90 4.07 -17.53
C GLU A 81 -2.50 5.12 -16.59
N ASN A 82 -3.76 5.43 -16.87
CA ASN A 82 -4.57 6.46 -16.20
C ASN A 82 -4.88 6.05 -14.75
N VAL A 83 -5.04 7.03 -13.85
CA VAL A 83 -5.25 6.83 -12.40
C VAL A 83 -6.46 5.95 -12.11
N PHE A 84 -7.49 6.01 -12.96
CA PHE A 84 -8.72 5.21 -12.83
C PHE A 84 -8.45 3.70 -12.97
N ASN A 85 -7.63 3.29 -13.95
CA ASN A 85 -7.30 1.88 -14.17
C ASN A 85 -6.53 1.25 -12.99
N ILE A 86 -5.83 2.07 -12.20
CA ILE A 86 -5.04 1.61 -11.05
C ILE A 86 -5.93 1.36 -9.83
N ILE A 87 -6.98 2.17 -9.67
CA ILE A 87 -7.95 2.02 -8.57
C ILE A 87 -8.92 0.89 -8.86
N ASP A 88 -9.34 0.72 -10.12
CA ASP A 88 -10.26 -0.35 -10.53
C ASP A 88 -9.67 -1.77 -10.38
N TRP A 89 -8.35 -1.88 -10.20
CA TRP A 89 -7.66 -3.16 -10.00
C TRP A 89 -7.46 -3.55 -8.53
N LEU A 90 -7.62 -2.61 -7.58
CA LEU A 90 -7.52 -2.87 -6.14
C LEU A 90 -8.83 -3.45 -5.59
#